data_AF-A0A662B8R5-F1
#
_entry.id   AF-A0A662B8R5-F1
#
_cell.length_a   1.000
_cell.length_b   1.000
_cell.length_c   1.000
_cell.angle_alpha   90.00
_cell.angle_beta   90.00
_cell.angle_gamma   90.00
#
_symmetry.space_group_name_H-M   'P 1'
#
loop_
_entity.id
_entity.type
_entity.pdbx_description
1 polymer ?
#
loop_
_entity_poly.entity_id
_entity_poly.type
_entity_poly.pdbx_seq_one_letter_code
_entity_poly.pdbx_strand_id
1 'polypeptide(L)'
;MNLKSYFLFFLFLISLLFYQNVAAQNYSGDWYNDTDKFVFSIKHNGKTMKITNASGKSFTSTEYRETVTNYTFIFDFGKKMCELFMARNTDVEIYVSIFDGINDNIEYTIYKKAKKSKIPITDKEVTDDSSLVTDVLVKIQLEKNPETNKAYFGLCNDGYSALKIDISAEGLDKLNVHFEKGLGAIYDEEGESLGDRIALSGKTSVYFVPEMYIRNDKFTDAIQINKKMVDAAEEIIIFSYEDSAGKEKEYKLPIKILRPPVMLVHGFTGDKTTWDLFLTHFAAERFDAQSDDYDLKKSGRQSVEAQSKRLGTNIHRKKRLYSYQNIKLTKVDVVCHSMGGLMARYYAHGYKKYRDDVRKLIMIGTPNHGIEYWWRRAAGQSFAWLIN
;
A
#
# COMPACT_ATOMS: atom_id res chain seq x y z
N MET A 1 -1.26 32.30 13.61
CA MET A 1 -2.59 32.03 13.03
C MET A 1 -3.16 30.76 13.66
N ASN A 2 -4.47 30.72 13.96
CA ASN A 2 -5.11 29.52 14.52
C ASN A 2 -5.53 28.55 13.39
N LEU A 3 -5.93 27.32 13.75
CA LEU A 3 -6.31 26.26 12.81
C LEU A 3 -7.41 26.70 11.82
N LYS A 4 -8.36 27.54 12.28
CA LYS A 4 -9.40 28.13 11.44
C LYS A 4 -8.85 29.03 10.34
N SER A 5 -7.78 29.79 10.59
CA SER A 5 -7.19 30.68 9.59
C SER A 5 -6.47 29.93 8.47
N TYR A 6 -5.81 28.81 8.78
CA TYR A 6 -5.22 27.92 7.76
C TYR A 6 -6.30 27.20 6.95
N PHE A 7 -7.37 26.76 7.61
CA PHE A 7 -8.53 26.12 6.98
C PHE A 7 -9.28 27.05 6.04
N LEU A 8 -9.48 28.32 6.41
CA LEU A 8 -10.08 29.36 5.56
C LEU A 8 -9.20 29.71 4.36
N PHE A 9 -7.88 29.82 4.56
CA PHE A 9 -6.92 30.01 3.47
C PHE A 9 -6.91 28.84 2.47
N PHE A 10 -7.06 27.61 2.99
CA PHE A 10 -7.14 26.38 2.21
C PHE A 10 -8.44 26.25 1.41
N LEU A 11 -9.59 26.56 2.03
CA LEU A 11 -10.90 26.65 1.35
C LEU A 11 -10.89 27.74 0.26
N PHE A 12 -10.22 28.86 0.52
CA PHE A 12 -10.05 29.93 -0.47
C PHE A 12 -9.22 29.46 -1.69
N LEU A 13 -8.11 28.75 -1.47
CA LEU A 13 -7.29 28.19 -2.55
C LEU A 13 -8.05 27.19 -3.43
N ILE A 14 -8.87 26.33 -2.82
CA ILE A 14 -9.74 25.39 -3.53
C ILE A 14 -10.85 26.14 -4.28
N SER A 15 -11.42 27.19 -3.69
CA SER A 15 -12.46 28.00 -4.36
C SER A 15 -11.92 28.74 -5.59
N LEU A 16 -10.68 29.27 -5.53
CA LEU A 16 -10.01 29.93 -6.64
C LEU A 16 -9.68 28.97 -7.80
N LEU A 17 -9.44 27.69 -7.49
CA LEU A 17 -9.16 26.64 -8.49
C LEU A 17 -10.43 26.16 -9.22
N PHE A 18 -11.63 26.47 -8.71
CA PHE A 18 -12.89 25.91 -9.24
C PHE A 18 -13.99 26.94 -9.57
N TYR A 19 -13.85 28.22 -9.21
CA TYR A 19 -14.87 29.24 -9.51
C TYR A 19 -14.28 30.64 -9.73
N GLN A 20 -14.70 31.32 -10.81
CA GLN A 20 -14.53 32.77 -10.96
C GLN A 20 -15.65 33.53 -10.22
N ASN A 21 -15.27 34.73 -9.75
CA ASN A 21 -16.06 35.84 -9.20
C ASN A 21 -16.49 35.76 -7.74
N VAL A 22 -15.67 36.32 -6.83
CA VAL A 22 -16.04 37.39 -5.88
C VAL A 22 -14.76 38.17 -5.50
N ALA A 23 -14.87 39.49 -5.44
CA ALA A 23 -13.81 40.45 -5.15
C ALA A 23 -13.42 40.51 -3.65
N ALA A 24 -12.13 40.67 -3.34
CA ALA A 24 -11.61 41.53 -2.26
C ALA A 24 -10.08 41.69 -2.35
N GLN A 25 -9.63 42.87 -1.98
CA GLN A 25 -8.34 43.50 -2.24
C GLN A 25 -7.16 42.85 -1.49
N ASN A 26 -6.07 42.54 -2.22
CA ASN A 26 -4.66 42.33 -1.80
C ASN A 26 -3.93 41.18 -2.52
N TYR A 27 -4.55 40.52 -3.50
CA TYR A 27 -3.92 39.46 -4.28
C TYR A 27 -4.15 39.72 -5.78
N SER A 28 -3.07 39.76 -6.56
CA SER A 28 -3.14 39.79 -8.02
C SER A 28 -2.45 38.55 -8.60
N GLY A 29 -3.03 38.01 -9.66
CA GLY A 29 -2.44 36.94 -10.46
C GLY A 29 -2.83 37.16 -11.91
N ASP A 30 -1.84 37.23 -12.78
CA ASP A 30 -2.07 37.35 -14.21
C ASP A 30 -2.25 35.97 -14.83
N TRP A 31 -3.27 35.84 -15.68
CA TRP A 31 -3.57 34.63 -16.43
C TRP A 31 -3.26 34.84 -17.90
N TYR A 32 -2.53 33.90 -18.50
CA TYR A 32 -2.43 33.78 -19.95
C TYR A 32 -2.77 32.34 -20.33
N ASN A 33 -3.77 32.18 -21.18
CA ASN A 33 -4.24 30.89 -21.65
C ASN A 33 -3.67 30.65 -23.05
N ASP A 34 -2.66 29.79 -23.14
CA ASP A 34 -2.18 29.22 -24.40
C ASP A 34 -2.02 27.72 -24.17
N THR A 35 -2.52 26.92 -25.11
CA THR A 35 -3.26 25.65 -24.87
C THR A 35 -2.53 24.47 -24.24
N ASP A 36 -1.33 24.63 -23.66
CA ASP A 36 -0.63 23.53 -22.96
C ASP A 36 0.28 24.01 -21.81
N LYS A 37 0.03 25.18 -21.21
CA LYS A 37 0.97 25.77 -20.23
C LYS A 37 0.27 26.35 -19.01
N PHE A 38 0.74 25.95 -17.83
CA PHE A 38 0.36 26.59 -16.55
C PHE A 38 1.61 27.16 -15.88
N VAL A 39 1.60 28.46 -15.58
CA VAL A 39 2.60 29.12 -14.75
C VAL A 39 1.88 29.79 -13.59
N PHE A 40 2.23 29.45 -12.36
CA PHE A 40 1.70 30.12 -11.18
C PHE A 40 2.85 30.81 -10.42
N SER A 41 2.64 32.06 -10.03
CA SER A 41 3.50 32.78 -9.10
C SER A 41 2.68 33.14 -7.87
N ILE A 42 3.09 32.69 -6.69
CA ILE A 42 2.42 33.02 -5.43
C ILE A 42 3.34 33.96 -4.63
N LYS A 43 2.85 35.16 -4.35
CA LYS A 43 3.49 36.14 -3.47
C LYS A 43 2.74 36.20 -2.14
N HIS A 44 3.47 36.15 -1.03
CA HIS A 44 2.94 36.40 0.31
C HIS A 44 3.76 37.52 0.95
N ASN A 45 3.11 38.62 1.36
CA ASN A 45 3.76 39.83 1.90
C ASN A 45 4.92 40.34 1.01
N GLY A 46 4.73 40.35 -0.31
CA GLY A 46 5.74 40.81 -1.28
C GLY A 46 6.90 39.84 -1.53
N LYS A 47 6.95 38.68 -0.86
CA LYS A 47 7.99 37.66 -1.07
C LYS A 47 7.47 36.51 -1.92
N THR A 48 8.26 36.13 -2.94
CA THR A 48 7.98 34.98 -3.81
C THR A 48 8.29 33.68 -3.06
N MET A 49 7.34 32.75 -3.00
CA MET A 49 7.57 31.43 -2.39
C MET A 49 8.34 30.50 -3.33
N LYS A 50 9.30 29.75 -2.78
CA LYS A 50 10.07 28.73 -3.51
C LYS A 50 9.31 27.41 -3.53
N ILE A 51 9.21 26.80 -4.71
CA ILE A 51 8.68 25.45 -4.90
C ILE A 51 9.85 24.51 -5.12
N THR A 52 9.84 23.35 -4.49
CA THR A 52 10.92 22.35 -4.60
C THR A 52 10.31 21.03 -5.07
N ASN A 53 10.92 20.39 -6.07
CA ASN A 53 10.43 19.10 -6.59
C ASN A 53 10.92 17.92 -5.73
N ALA A 54 10.48 16.71 -6.08
CA ALA A 54 10.84 15.46 -5.40
C ALA A 54 12.35 15.13 -5.38
N SER A 55 13.17 15.81 -6.20
CA SER A 55 14.64 15.69 -6.18
C SER A 55 15.35 16.78 -5.37
N GLY A 56 14.62 17.66 -4.67
CA GLY A 56 15.18 18.69 -3.81
C GLY A 56 15.66 19.94 -4.56
N LYS A 57 15.34 20.09 -5.85
CA LYS A 57 15.69 21.27 -6.65
C LYS A 57 14.64 22.36 -6.44
N SER A 58 15.07 23.55 -5.99
CA SER A 58 14.20 24.71 -5.78
C SER A 58 14.11 25.58 -7.04
N PHE A 59 12.92 26.09 -7.34
CA PHE A 59 12.66 26.95 -8.49
C PHE A 59 12.11 28.31 -8.05
N THR A 60 12.57 29.37 -8.71
CA THR A 60 11.93 30.70 -8.72
C THR A 60 11.03 30.82 -9.95
N SER A 61 9.94 31.59 -9.83
CA SER A 61 8.74 31.53 -10.67
C SER A 61 8.87 31.90 -12.16
N THR A 62 10.03 31.74 -12.79
CA THR A 62 10.23 32.10 -14.20
C THR A 62 10.75 30.98 -15.08
N GLU A 63 11.22 29.84 -14.56
CA GLU A 63 11.72 28.78 -15.45
C GLU A 63 11.44 27.37 -14.91
N TYR A 64 10.33 26.78 -15.34
CA TYR A 64 10.18 25.34 -15.39
C TYR A 64 9.41 24.94 -16.66
N ARG A 65 10.02 24.08 -17.48
CA ARG A 65 9.42 23.49 -18.68
C ARG A 65 9.66 22.00 -18.62
N GLU A 66 8.62 21.22 -18.31
CA GLU A 66 8.65 19.78 -18.49
C GLU A 66 7.23 19.19 -18.46
N THR A 67 6.98 18.21 -19.32
CA THR A 67 5.72 17.48 -19.40
C THR A 67 5.78 16.31 -18.40
N VAL A 68 5.15 16.45 -17.23
CA VAL A 68 5.12 15.40 -16.20
C VAL A 68 3.67 15.03 -15.87
N THR A 69 3.38 13.74 -15.86
CA THR A 69 2.02 13.17 -15.78
C THR A 69 1.46 13.03 -14.35
N ASN A 70 2.27 13.24 -13.31
CA ASN A 70 1.85 13.20 -11.90
C ASN A 70 2.47 14.35 -11.13
N TYR A 71 1.71 14.97 -10.22
CA TYR A 71 2.21 16.03 -9.35
C TYR A 71 2.15 15.58 -7.88
N THR A 72 3.26 15.80 -7.17
CA THR A 72 3.31 15.78 -5.70
C THR A 72 3.71 17.17 -5.26
N PHE A 73 2.82 17.86 -4.53
CA PHE A 73 3.12 19.16 -3.97
C PHE A 73 3.37 19.01 -2.46
N ILE A 74 4.56 19.42 -2.04
CA ILE A 74 4.95 19.45 -0.63
C ILE A 74 4.96 20.92 -0.21
N PHE A 75 4.09 21.27 0.72
CA PHE A 75 4.04 22.61 1.30
C PHE A 75 4.63 22.57 2.72
N ASP A 76 5.76 23.24 2.89
CA ASP A 76 6.43 23.40 4.17
C ASP A 76 6.00 24.73 4.82
N PHE A 77 5.29 24.64 5.94
CA PHE A 77 4.89 25.79 6.75
C PHE A 77 5.67 25.85 8.08
N GLY A 78 6.87 25.25 8.15
CA GLY A 78 7.71 25.17 9.35
C GLY A 78 7.47 23.88 10.13
N LYS A 79 6.86 23.93 11.32
CA LYS A 79 6.61 22.75 12.18
C LYS A 79 5.54 21.78 11.64
N LYS A 80 4.99 22.04 10.45
CA LYS A 80 3.86 21.29 9.85
C LYS A 80 4.13 21.07 8.37
N MET A 81 3.92 19.83 7.92
CA MET A 81 3.99 19.46 6.51
C MET A 81 2.61 19.06 6.01
N CYS A 82 2.29 19.49 4.79
CA CYS A 82 1.11 19.06 4.06
C CYS A 82 1.55 18.43 2.74
N GLU A 83 1.01 17.25 2.43
CA GLU A 83 1.27 16.52 1.20
C GLU A 83 -0.03 16.41 0.39
N LEU A 84 0.04 16.80 -0.88
CA LEU A 84 -1.08 16.74 -1.83
C LEU A 84 -0.72 15.80 -2.98
N PHE A 85 -1.56 14.81 -3.23
CA PHE A 85 -1.45 13.89 -4.36
C PHE A 85 -2.58 14.14 -5.36
N MET A 86 -2.24 14.35 -6.63
CA MET A 86 -3.21 14.47 -7.72
C MET A 86 -2.85 13.50 -8.85
N ALA A 87 -3.79 12.63 -9.20
CA ALA A 87 -3.70 11.72 -10.34
C ALA A 87 -4.64 12.16 -11.46
N ARG A 88 -4.19 12.08 -12.72
CA ARG A 88 -5.05 12.37 -13.88
C ARG A 88 -5.88 11.13 -14.24
N ASN A 89 -7.17 11.17 -13.92
CA ASN A 89 -8.24 10.57 -14.71
C ASN A 89 -9.54 11.34 -14.42
N THR A 90 -10.55 11.19 -15.27
CA THR A 90 -11.74 12.06 -15.40
C THR A 90 -12.63 12.25 -14.16
N ASP A 91 -12.25 11.65 -13.03
CA ASP A 91 -12.82 11.85 -11.70
C ASP A 91 -11.69 12.27 -10.76
N VAL A 92 -11.61 13.56 -10.42
CA VAL A 92 -10.57 14.08 -9.52
C VAL A 92 -11.00 13.82 -8.08
N GLU A 93 -10.38 12.84 -7.44
CA GLU A 93 -10.39 12.68 -5.97
C GLU A 93 -9.13 13.38 -5.41
N ILE A 94 -9.33 14.32 -4.48
CA ILE A 94 -8.25 15.09 -3.86
C ILE A 94 -8.09 14.60 -2.42
N TYR A 95 -6.90 14.08 -2.12
CA TYR A 95 -6.52 13.66 -0.78
C TYR A 95 -5.59 14.69 -0.16
N VAL A 96 -5.96 15.18 1.03
CA VAL A 96 -5.19 16.19 1.76
C VAL A 96 -4.86 15.59 3.12
N SER A 97 -3.56 15.43 3.40
CA SER A 97 -3.08 15.00 4.71
C SER A 97 -2.36 16.14 5.40
N ILE A 98 -2.84 16.54 6.57
CA ILE A 98 -2.21 17.57 7.41
C ILE A 98 -1.50 16.87 8.57
N PHE A 99 -0.19 17.07 8.67
CA PHE A 99 0.60 16.56 9.80
C PHE A 99 0.85 17.68 10.82
N ASP A 100 0.39 17.48 12.05
CA ASP A 100 0.81 18.28 13.21
C ASP A 100 1.92 17.53 13.95
N GLY A 101 3.17 18.01 13.87
CA GLY A 101 4.34 17.33 14.43
C GLY A 101 4.41 17.24 15.96
N ILE A 102 3.31 17.49 16.68
CA ILE A 102 3.25 17.51 18.15
C ILE A 102 2.10 16.67 18.70
N ASN A 103 1.01 16.42 17.95
CA ASN A 103 -0.10 15.58 18.39
C ASN A 103 -0.54 14.66 17.23
N ASP A 104 -0.51 13.34 17.46
CA ASP A 104 -0.76 12.26 16.51
C ASP A 104 -2.22 12.15 15.98
N ASN A 105 -2.97 13.25 15.91
CA ASN A 105 -4.31 13.26 15.34
C ASN A 105 -4.25 13.61 13.85
N ILE A 106 -4.61 12.64 13.01
CA ILE A 106 -4.82 12.83 11.57
C ILE A 106 -6.33 12.94 11.34
N GLU A 107 -6.81 14.12 10.94
CA GLU A 107 -8.17 14.28 10.44
C GLU A 107 -8.18 14.09 8.92
N TYR A 108 -9.11 13.25 8.43
CA TYR A 108 -9.33 13.03 7.01
C TYR A 108 -10.68 13.63 6.61
N THR A 109 -10.70 14.42 5.53
CA THR A 109 -11.95 14.85 4.89
C THR A 109 -11.92 14.44 3.43
N ILE A 110 -12.85 13.57 3.04
CA ILE A 110 -13.02 13.08 1.67
C ILE A 110 -14.04 13.98 0.96
N TYR A 111 -13.68 14.56 -0.18
CA TYR A 111 -14.61 15.25 -1.06
C TYR A 111 -14.85 14.45 -2.33
N LYS A 112 -16.11 14.08 -2.58
CA LYS A 112 -16.56 13.40 -3.80
C LYS A 112 -17.44 14.33 -4.64
N LYS A 113 -17.12 14.48 -5.93
CA LYS A 113 -18.01 15.18 -6.88
C LYS A 113 -19.15 14.22 -7.29
N ALA A 114 -20.40 14.58 -6.99
CA ALA A 114 -21.57 13.82 -7.45
C ALA A 114 -21.87 14.12 -8.92
N LYS A 115 -22.08 13.07 -9.73
CA LYS A 115 -22.56 13.17 -11.10
C LYS A 115 -24.09 12.98 -11.09
N LYS A 116 -24.85 14.00 -11.48
CA LYS A 116 -26.27 13.86 -11.84
C LYS A 116 -26.34 13.27 -13.26
N SER A 117 -26.85 12.06 -13.41
CA SER A 117 -27.27 11.54 -14.72
C SER A 117 -28.79 11.36 -14.75
N LYS A 118 -29.45 12.12 -15.61
CA LYS A 118 -30.82 11.85 -16.07
C LYS A 118 -30.77 10.68 -17.06
N ILE A 119 -31.58 9.65 -16.86
CA ILE A 119 -31.86 8.61 -17.84
C ILE A 119 -33.32 8.79 -18.28
N PRO A 120 -33.65 8.82 -19.58
CA PRO A 120 -35.04 8.75 -20.04
C PRO A 120 -35.50 7.29 -20.05
N ILE A 121 -36.69 7.06 -19.49
CA ILE A 121 -37.45 5.81 -19.61
C ILE A 121 -38.17 5.84 -20.96
N THR A 122 -38.08 4.75 -21.73
CA THR A 122 -39.02 4.48 -22.84
C THR A 122 -39.54 3.07 -22.67
N ASP A 123 -40.85 2.99 -22.43
CA ASP A 123 -41.61 1.75 -22.37
C ASP A 123 -41.77 1.16 -23.77
N LYS A 124 -41.48 -0.14 -23.89
CA LYS A 124 -42.09 -1.00 -24.90
C LYS A 124 -42.41 -2.34 -24.27
N GLU A 125 -43.71 -2.63 -24.24
CA GLU A 125 -44.28 -3.95 -24.00
C GLU A 125 -43.73 -4.95 -25.03
N VAL A 126 -43.30 -6.11 -24.54
CA VAL A 126 -43.21 -7.33 -25.33
C VAL A 126 -43.83 -8.45 -24.50
N THR A 127 -44.66 -9.21 -25.19
CA THR A 127 -45.61 -10.23 -24.77
C THR A 127 -44.97 -11.49 -24.16
N ASP A 128 -45.75 -12.07 -23.25
CA ASP A 128 -45.62 -13.35 -22.56
C ASP A 128 -45.42 -14.53 -23.54
N ASP A 129 -44.40 -15.37 -23.28
CA ASP A 129 -44.39 -16.76 -23.73
C ASP A 129 -43.52 -17.65 -22.80
N SER A 130 -44.24 -18.52 -22.09
CA SER A 130 -43.93 -19.87 -21.61
C SER A 130 -42.50 -20.27 -21.14
N SER A 131 -42.45 -20.74 -19.88
CA SER A 131 -41.46 -21.67 -19.29
C SER A 131 -40.02 -21.17 -19.15
N LEU A 132 -39.79 -20.15 -18.32
CA LEU A 132 -38.46 -19.83 -17.83
C LEU A 132 -37.99 -20.88 -16.83
N VAL A 133 -37.22 -21.85 -17.31
CA VAL A 133 -36.23 -22.55 -16.49
C VAL A 133 -35.37 -21.46 -15.87
N THR A 134 -35.49 -21.25 -14.56
CA THR A 134 -34.70 -20.25 -13.86
C THR A 134 -33.27 -20.77 -13.79
N ASP A 135 -32.42 -20.29 -14.69
CA ASP A 135 -30.99 -20.59 -14.66
C ASP A 135 -30.47 -20.32 -13.25
N VAL A 136 -29.88 -21.35 -12.66
CA VAL A 136 -29.18 -21.26 -11.37
C VAL A 136 -28.11 -20.17 -11.49
N LEU A 137 -28.31 -19.07 -10.77
CA LEU A 137 -27.45 -17.91 -10.88
C LEU A 137 -26.36 -17.95 -9.80
N VAL A 138 -25.20 -18.50 -10.16
CA VAL A 138 -24.00 -18.47 -9.31
C VAL A 138 -23.26 -17.14 -9.50
N LYS A 139 -23.11 -16.38 -8.42
CA LYS A 139 -22.31 -15.16 -8.33
C LYS A 139 -21.13 -15.39 -7.40
N ILE A 140 -19.92 -15.18 -7.91
CA ILE A 140 -18.68 -15.26 -7.14
C ILE A 140 -18.02 -13.89 -7.17
N GLN A 141 -17.68 -13.35 -6.00
CA GLN A 141 -17.08 -12.03 -5.85
C GLN A 141 -15.90 -12.10 -4.90
N LEU A 142 -14.77 -11.52 -5.33
CA LEU A 142 -13.62 -11.34 -4.46
C LEU A 142 -13.83 -10.15 -3.52
N GLU A 143 -13.24 -10.27 -2.33
CA GLU A 143 -13.14 -9.19 -1.35
C GLU A 143 -12.70 -7.87 -1.99
N LYS A 144 -13.42 -6.80 -1.65
CA LYS A 144 -13.02 -5.45 -2.06
C LYS A 144 -11.94 -4.90 -1.17
N ASN A 145 -10.94 -4.32 -1.79
CA ASN A 145 -9.93 -3.54 -1.14
C ASN A 145 -10.52 -2.22 -0.62
N PRO A 146 -10.46 -1.95 0.70
CA PRO A 146 -11.00 -0.73 1.27
C PRO A 146 -10.27 0.55 0.80
N GLU A 147 -9.00 0.44 0.38
CA GLU A 147 -8.19 1.59 -0.05
C GLU A 147 -8.53 2.05 -1.48
N THR A 148 -8.99 1.14 -2.35
CA THR A 148 -9.21 1.43 -3.78
C THR A 148 -10.65 1.14 -4.24
N ASN A 149 -11.46 0.50 -3.40
CA ASN A 149 -12.79 -0.01 -3.69
C ASN A 149 -12.86 -1.00 -4.88
N LYS A 150 -11.72 -1.55 -5.31
CA LYS A 150 -11.62 -2.60 -6.33
C LYS A 150 -11.45 -3.95 -5.67
N ALA A 151 -11.83 -5.03 -6.36
CA ALA A 151 -11.52 -6.37 -5.88
C ALA A 151 -10.00 -6.57 -5.76
N TYR A 152 -9.56 -7.25 -4.71
CA TYR A 152 -8.23 -7.84 -4.71
C TYR A 152 -8.13 -8.85 -5.84
N PHE A 153 -7.01 -8.90 -6.57
CA PHE A 153 -6.76 -9.93 -7.58
C PHE A 153 -5.66 -10.90 -7.17
N GLY A 154 -5.01 -10.65 -6.03
CA GLY A 154 -3.92 -11.47 -5.54
C GLY A 154 -3.57 -11.22 -4.09
N LEU A 155 -2.64 -12.02 -3.59
CA LEU A 155 -2.15 -11.99 -2.23
C LEU A 155 -0.73 -12.54 -2.13
N CYS A 156 -0.04 -12.23 -1.04
CA CYS A 156 1.28 -12.79 -0.76
C CYS A 156 1.17 -14.11 0.01
N ASN A 157 2.04 -15.08 -0.27
CA ASN A 157 2.16 -16.31 0.51
C ASN A 157 2.97 -16.12 1.80
N ASP A 158 2.57 -15.13 2.60
CA ASP A 158 3.20 -14.81 3.88
C ASP A 158 2.78 -15.75 5.02
N GLY A 159 1.82 -16.64 4.78
CA GLY A 159 1.25 -17.56 5.77
C GLY A 159 0.14 -16.94 6.64
N TYR A 160 -0.30 -15.72 6.33
CA TYR A 160 -1.31 -15.00 7.10
C TYR A 160 -2.35 -14.29 6.22
N SER A 161 -1.99 -13.92 4.99
CA SER A 161 -2.90 -13.33 4.03
C SER A 161 -3.91 -14.38 3.56
N ALA A 162 -5.19 -14.03 3.64
CA ALA A 162 -6.29 -14.80 3.10
C ALA A 162 -7.16 -13.89 2.22
N LEU A 163 -7.71 -14.43 1.14
CA LEU A 163 -8.60 -13.70 0.24
C LEU A 163 -10.03 -14.22 0.42
N LYS A 164 -10.92 -13.34 0.90
CA LYS A 164 -12.34 -13.68 1.03
C LYS A 164 -13.00 -13.77 -0.35
N ILE A 165 -13.80 -14.80 -0.54
CA ILE A 165 -14.59 -15.08 -1.74
C ILE A 165 -16.03 -15.22 -1.29
N ASP A 166 -16.87 -14.26 -1.68
CA ASP A 166 -18.30 -14.29 -1.43
C ASP A 166 -18.99 -15.04 -2.58
N ILE A 167 -19.75 -16.07 -2.21
CA ILE A 167 -20.45 -16.97 -3.14
C ILE A 167 -21.95 -16.85 -2.87
N SER A 168 -22.72 -16.54 -3.91
CA SER A 168 -24.18 -16.55 -3.87
C SER A 168 -24.68 -17.48 -4.96
N ALA A 169 -25.44 -18.49 -4.57
CA ALA A 169 -25.94 -19.53 -5.45
C ALA A 169 -27.33 -19.95 -4.96
N GLU A 170 -28.37 -19.38 -5.57
CA GLU A 170 -29.75 -19.72 -5.26
C GLU A 170 -30.13 -21.03 -5.95
N GLY A 171 -30.72 -21.98 -5.22
CA GLY A 171 -31.12 -23.28 -5.75
C GLY A 171 -30.02 -24.33 -5.86
N LEU A 172 -28.82 -24.06 -5.30
CA LEU A 172 -27.76 -25.06 -5.15
C LEU A 172 -27.48 -25.33 -3.67
N ASP A 173 -27.35 -26.62 -3.35
CA ASP A 173 -26.98 -27.08 -2.02
C ASP A 173 -25.46 -27.28 -1.87
N LYS A 174 -24.75 -27.39 -3.00
CA LYS A 174 -23.30 -27.66 -3.03
C LYS A 174 -22.62 -27.08 -4.28
N LEU A 175 -21.33 -26.77 -4.11
CA LEU A 175 -20.42 -26.36 -5.17
C LEU A 175 -19.14 -27.19 -5.05
N ASN A 176 -18.69 -27.81 -6.14
CA ASN A 176 -17.39 -28.47 -6.14
C ASN A 176 -16.30 -27.42 -6.37
N VAL A 177 -15.14 -27.63 -5.76
CA VAL A 177 -13.98 -26.76 -5.86
C VAL A 177 -12.79 -27.59 -6.30
N HIS A 178 -12.11 -27.11 -7.32
CA HIS A 178 -10.87 -27.68 -7.80
C HIS A 178 -9.80 -26.59 -7.96
N PHE A 179 -8.54 -26.94 -7.75
CA PHE A 179 -7.39 -26.06 -7.92
C PHE A 179 -6.54 -26.60 -9.06
N GLU A 180 -6.30 -25.80 -10.09
CA GLU A 180 -5.55 -26.24 -11.27
C GLU A 180 -4.11 -26.62 -10.93
N LYS A 181 -3.47 -25.87 -10.01
CA LYS A 181 -2.06 -26.11 -9.63
C LYS A 181 -1.87 -26.57 -8.19
N GLY A 182 -2.90 -26.49 -7.35
CA GLY A 182 -2.84 -26.88 -5.94
C GLY A 182 -1.94 -25.97 -5.09
N LEU A 183 -1.89 -24.66 -5.39
CA LEU A 183 -1.05 -23.67 -4.71
C LEU A 183 -1.72 -23.04 -3.47
N GLY A 184 -2.78 -23.65 -2.96
CA GLY A 184 -3.51 -23.21 -1.79
C GLY A 184 -4.72 -24.08 -1.50
N ALA A 185 -5.51 -23.65 -0.52
CA ALA A 185 -6.75 -24.31 -0.11
C ALA A 185 -7.82 -23.28 0.26
N ILE A 186 -9.06 -23.76 0.35
CA ILE A 186 -10.19 -22.97 0.81
C ILE A 186 -10.59 -23.38 2.24
N TYR A 187 -10.94 -22.37 3.03
CA TYR A 187 -11.37 -22.49 4.42
C TYR A 187 -12.70 -21.74 4.63
N ASP A 188 -13.45 -22.12 5.66
CA ASP A 188 -14.62 -21.36 6.13
C ASP A 188 -14.22 -20.17 7.04
N GLU A 189 -15.21 -19.52 7.65
CA GLU A 189 -15.01 -18.39 8.57
C GLU A 189 -14.35 -18.82 9.88
N GLU A 190 -14.55 -20.07 10.30
CA GLU A 190 -13.97 -20.69 11.49
C GLU A 190 -12.52 -21.16 11.27
N GLY A 191 -12.07 -21.24 10.01
CA GLY A 191 -10.73 -21.67 9.63
C GLY A 191 -10.60 -23.18 9.41
N GLU A 192 -11.71 -23.89 9.29
CA GLU A 192 -11.73 -25.31 8.92
C GLU A 192 -11.59 -25.45 7.40
N SER A 193 -10.84 -26.46 6.97
CA SER A 193 -10.61 -26.68 5.54
C SER A 193 -11.86 -27.31 4.90
N LEU A 194 -12.32 -26.72 3.80
CA LEU A 194 -13.50 -27.18 3.06
C LEU A 194 -13.20 -28.26 2.00
N GLY A 195 -11.93 -28.62 1.82
CA GLY A 195 -11.53 -29.63 0.83
C GLY A 195 -11.97 -29.27 -0.60
N ASP A 196 -12.63 -30.20 -1.27
CA ASP A 196 -13.08 -30.09 -2.67
C ASP A 196 -14.57 -29.74 -2.81
N ARG A 197 -15.28 -29.44 -1.71
CA ARG A 197 -16.73 -29.19 -1.72
C ARG A 197 -17.13 -28.12 -0.72
N ILE A 198 -17.89 -27.14 -1.21
CA ILE A 198 -18.51 -26.10 -0.39
C ILE A 198 -20.00 -26.39 -0.27
N ALA A 199 -20.49 -26.55 0.96
CA ALA A 199 -21.92 -26.57 1.24
C ALA A 199 -22.51 -25.16 1.08
N LEU A 200 -23.68 -25.06 0.45
CA LEU A 200 -24.33 -23.78 0.15
C LEU A 200 -25.68 -23.69 0.87
N SER A 201 -25.96 -22.52 1.44
CA SER A 201 -27.28 -22.12 1.97
C SER A 201 -27.68 -20.77 1.38
N GLY A 202 -27.67 -20.67 0.05
CA GLY A 202 -27.95 -19.44 -0.71
C GLY A 202 -26.77 -18.46 -0.81
N LYS A 203 -26.19 -18.05 0.33
CA LYS A 203 -24.98 -17.21 0.38
C LYS A 203 -23.99 -17.76 1.40
N THR A 204 -22.72 -17.82 1.02
CA THR A 204 -21.62 -18.21 1.90
C THR A 204 -20.37 -17.40 1.58
N SER A 205 -19.45 -17.36 2.53
CA SER A 205 -18.16 -16.72 2.41
C SER A 205 -17.08 -17.75 2.70
N VAL A 206 -16.10 -17.85 1.82
CA VAL A 206 -14.96 -18.75 1.98
C VAL A 206 -13.65 -18.00 1.81
N TYR A 207 -12.55 -18.57 2.27
CA TYR A 207 -11.25 -17.92 2.30
C TYR A 207 -10.23 -18.76 1.54
N PHE A 208 -9.69 -18.20 0.46
CA PHE A 208 -8.52 -18.79 -0.19
C PHE A 208 -7.26 -18.40 0.58
N VAL A 209 -6.48 -19.43 0.96
CA VAL A 209 -5.19 -19.27 1.64
C VAL A 209 -4.12 -20.01 0.80
N PRO A 210 -3.08 -19.31 0.32
CA PRO A 210 -2.03 -19.92 -0.48
C PRO A 210 -1.10 -20.78 0.39
N GLU A 211 -0.43 -21.75 -0.23
CA GLU A 211 0.64 -22.49 0.42
C GLU A 211 1.75 -21.55 0.90
N MET A 212 2.15 -21.67 2.16
CA MET A 212 3.18 -20.81 2.76
C MET A 212 4.54 -20.89 2.03
N TYR A 213 4.84 -22.02 1.40
CA TYR A 213 6.12 -22.30 0.74
C TYR A 213 5.89 -22.83 -0.68
N ILE A 214 5.68 -21.90 -1.61
CA ILE A 214 5.60 -22.23 -3.03
C ILE A 214 7.01 -22.32 -3.61
N ARG A 215 7.29 -23.41 -4.32
CA ARG A 215 8.57 -23.61 -5.00
C ARG A 215 8.77 -22.59 -6.13
N ASN A 216 10.01 -22.20 -6.38
CA ASN A 216 10.34 -21.17 -7.38
C ASN A 216 9.86 -21.50 -8.80
N ASP A 217 9.84 -22.78 -9.19
CA ASP A 217 9.36 -23.21 -10.52
C ASP A 217 7.87 -22.96 -10.77
N LYS A 218 7.10 -22.64 -9.73
CA LYS A 218 5.67 -22.31 -9.83
C LYS A 218 5.40 -20.82 -10.09
N PHE A 219 6.41 -19.96 -9.95
CA PHE A 219 6.32 -18.55 -10.28
C PHE A 219 6.60 -18.33 -11.76
N THR A 220 5.62 -18.67 -12.59
CA THR A 220 5.73 -18.67 -14.05
C THR A 220 5.23 -17.39 -14.72
N ASP A 221 4.71 -16.45 -13.94
CA ASP A 221 4.20 -15.16 -14.41
C ASP A 221 4.88 -14.02 -13.63
N ALA A 222 4.58 -12.77 -13.99
CA ALA A 222 5.06 -11.63 -13.25
C ALA A 222 4.14 -10.41 -13.36
N ILE A 223 4.16 -9.61 -12.31
CA ILE A 223 3.38 -8.39 -12.21
C ILE A 223 4.25 -7.20 -11.86
N GLN A 224 3.83 -6.00 -12.27
CA GLN A 224 4.56 -4.79 -11.99
C GLN A 224 4.14 -4.17 -10.65
N ILE A 225 5.05 -4.12 -9.67
CA ILE A 225 4.87 -3.46 -8.38
C ILE A 225 5.79 -2.25 -8.31
N ASN A 226 5.23 -1.04 -8.28
CA ASN A 226 5.99 0.22 -8.24
C ASN A 226 7.14 0.26 -9.27
N LYS A 227 6.81 -0.02 -10.54
CA LYS A 227 7.73 -0.07 -11.69
C LYS A 227 8.72 -1.25 -11.69
N LYS A 228 8.77 -2.09 -10.66
CA LYS A 228 9.58 -3.31 -10.64
C LYS A 228 8.74 -4.49 -11.11
N MET A 229 9.30 -5.33 -11.95
CA MET A 229 8.68 -6.61 -12.25
C MET A 229 8.96 -7.59 -11.12
N VAL A 230 7.91 -8.19 -10.59
CA VAL A 230 7.95 -9.14 -9.47
C VAL A 230 7.31 -10.43 -9.93
N ASP A 231 7.96 -11.54 -9.66
CA ASP A 231 7.45 -12.86 -9.98
C ASP A 231 6.15 -13.18 -9.23
N ALA A 232 5.23 -13.80 -9.94
CA ALA A 232 3.95 -14.24 -9.43
C ALA A 232 3.68 -15.69 -9.87
N ALA A 233 3.11 -16.48 -8.97
CA ALA A 233 2.41 -17.68 -9.33
C ALA A 233 0.94 -17.32 -9.62
N GLU A 234 0.27 -18.15 -10.40
CA GLU A 234 -1.17 -18.03 -10.66
C GLU A 234 -1.83 -19.35 -10.31
N GLU A 235 -2.82 -19.30 -9.43
CA GLU A 235 -3.75 -20.39 -9.17
C GLU A 235 -5.08 -20.08 -9.85
N ILE A 236 -5.72 -21.10 -10.42
CA ILE A 236 -7.06 -20.99 -10.99
C ILE A 236 -7.96 -21.86 -10.12
N ILE A 237 -8.81 -21.22 -9.33
CA ILE A 237 -9.85 -21.91 -8.57
C ILE A 237 -11.03 -22.14 -9.51
N ILE A 238 -11.40 -23.40 -9.69
CA ILE A 238 -12.50 -23.83 -10.54
C ILE A 238 -13.65 -24.23 -9.62
N PHE A 239 -14.75 -23.48 -9.73
CA PHE A 239 -16.00 -23.81 -9.06
C PHE A 239 -16.92 -24.49 -10.06
N SER A 240 -17.31 -25.75 -9.82
CA SER A 240 -18.20 -26.48 -10.73
C SER A 240 -19.50 -26.91 -10.06
N TYR A 241 -20.60 -26.82 -10.83
CA TYR A 241 -21.95 -27.17 -10.42
C TYR A 241 -22.76 -27.69 -11.60
N GLU A 242 -23.85 -28.40 -11.29
CA GLU A 242 -24.85 -28.81 -12.25
C GLU A 242 -25.98 -27.77 -12.25
N ASP A 243 -26.35 -27.24 -13.41
CA ASP A 243 -27.48 -26.31 -13.53
C ASP A 243 -28.83 -27.03 -13.46
N SER A 244 -29.93 -26.26 -13.47
CA SER A 244 -31.29 -26.79 -13.43
C SER A 244 -31.67 -27.68 -14.63
N ALA A 245 -30.89 -27.67 -15.71
CA ALA A 245 -31.06 -28.52 -16.89
C ALA A 245 -30.18 -29.78 -16.85
N GLY A 246 -29.47 -30.02 -15.74
CA GLY A 246 -28.57 -31.16 -15.59
C GLY A 246 -27.22 -30.99 -16.30
N LYS A 247 -26.86 -29.76 -16.71
CA LYS A 247 -25.62 -29.48 -17.42
C LYS A 247 -24.56 -28.96 -16.47
N GLU A 248 -23.36 -29.52 -16.57
CA GLU A 248 -22.20 -29.05 -15.82
C GLU A 248 -21.76 -27.65 -16.28
N LYS A 249 -21.51 -26.78 -15.30
CA LYS A 249 -21.03 -25.41 -15.46
C LYS A 249 -19.79 -25.22 -14.60
N GLU A 250 -18.88 -24.38 -15.10
CA GLU A 250 -17.67 -23.98 -14.40
C GLU A 250 -17.57 -22.46 -14.30
N TYR A 251 -17.07 -21.99 -13.17
CA TYR A 251 -16.56 -20.64 -12.99
C TYR A 251 -15.09 -20.70 -12.62
N LYS A 252 -14.23 -20.05 -13.42
CA LYS A 252 -12.78 -20.03 -13.22
C LYS A 252 -12.36 -18.69 -12.63
N LEU A 253 -11.71 -18.75 -11.47
CA LEU A 253 -11.25 -17.60 -10.72
C LEU A 253 -9.71 -17.59 -10.64
N PRO A 254 -9.03 -16.81 -11.51
CA PRO A 254 -7.58 -16.67 -11.43
C PRO A 254 -7.18 -15.78 -10.25
N ILE A 255 -6.19 -16.22 -9.48
CA ILE A 255 -5.63 -15.50 -8.32
C ILE A 255 -4.10 -15.45 -8.45
N LYS A 256 -3.53 -14.24 -8.34
CA LYS A 256 -2.08 -14.05 -8.30
C LYS A 256 -1.53 -14.27 -6.90
N ILE A 257 -0.47 -15.06 -6.78
CA ILE A 257 0.22 -15.34 -5.53
C ILE A 257 1.65 -14.83 -5.62
N LEU A 258 2.04 -13.96 -4.70
CA LEU A 258 3.35 -13.32 -4.66
C LEU A 258 4.17 -13.79 -3.46
N ARG A 259 5.50 -13.70 -3.59
CA ARG A 259 6.38 -13.81 -2.42
C ARG A 259 6.23 -12.56 -1.53
N PRO A 260 6.35 -12.68 -0.20
CA PRO A 260 6.42 -11.51 0.67
C PRO A 260 7.61 -10.63 0.27
N PRO A 261 7.47 -9.29 0.27
CA PRO A 261 8.59 -8.42 -0.04
C PRO A 261 9.66 -8.48 1.05
N VAL A 262 10.90 -8.20 0.67
CA VAL A 262 12.08 -8.27 1.53
C VAL A 262 12.53 -6.88 1.95
N MET A 263 12.63 -6.66 3.25
CA MET A 263 13.12 -5.44 3.87
C MET A 263 14.59 -5.62 4.27
N LEU A 264 15.48 -4.87 3.62
CA LEU A 264 16.92 -4.89 3.88
C LEU A 264 17.28 -3.78 4.88
N VAL A 265 17.97 -4.14 5.96
CA VAL A 265 18.30 -3.24 7.09
C VAL A 265 19.81 -3.20 7.29
N HIS A 266 20.41 -2.05 7.02
CA HIS A 266 21.86 -1.85 7.14
C HIS A 266 22.34 -1.80 8.60
N GLY A 267 23.65 -1.96 8.79
CA GLY A 267 24.31 -1.90 10.09
C GLY A 267 24.75 -0.50 10.50
N PHE A 268 25.56 -0.44 11.56
CA PHE A 268 26.17 0.79 12.06
C PHE A 268 27.04 1.44 10.98
N THR A 269 26.99 2.78 10.87
CA THR A 269 27.67 3.61 9.85
C THR A 269 27.35 3.32 8.38
N GLY A 270 26.54 2.29 8.11
CA GLY A 270 26.03 2.02 6.77
C GLY A 270 24.85 2.92 6.43
N ASP A 271 24.42 2.83 5.18
CA ASP A 271 23.21 3.46 4.66
C ASP A 271 22.49 2.47 3.72
N LYS A 272 21.45 2.91 3.01
CA LYS A 272 20.71 2.07 2.07
C LYS A 272 21.57 1.38 1.01
N THR A 273 22.71 1.95 0.62
CA THR A 273 23.62 1.43 -0.42
C THR A 273 24.41 0.21 0.04
N THR A 274 24.43 -0.08 1.35
CA THR A 274 25.02 -1.31 1.94
C THR A 274 24.53 -2.58 1.24
N TRP A 275 23.32 -2.53 0.68
CA TRP A 275 22.66 -3.68 0.07
C TRP A 275 22.61 -3.63 -1.46
N ASP A 276 23.31 -2.74 -2.14
CA ASP A 276 23.17 -2.57 -3.60
C ASP A 276 23.42 -3.87 -4.38
N LEU A 277 24.45 -4.64 -4.00
CA LEU A 277 24.72 -5.95 -4.63
C LEU A 277 23.58 -6.95 -4.40
N PHE A 278 23.01 -6.97 -3.19
CA PHE A 278 21.84 -7.82 -2.89
C PHE A 278 20.61 -7.34 -3.65
N LEU A 279 20.37 -6.03 -3.74
CA LEU A 279 19.26 -5.47 -4.50
C LEU A 279 19.36 -5.83 -5.99
N THR A 280 20.56 -5.79 -6.57
CA THR A 280 20.79 -6.26 -7.95
C THR A 280 20.49 -7.75 -8.09
N HIS A 281 20.96 -8.58 -7.16
CA HIS A 281 20.69 -10.02 -7.19
C HIS A 281 19.18 -10.33 -7.03
N PHE A 282 18.51 -9.74 -6.04
CA PHE A 282 17.07 -9.88 -5.84
C PHE A 282 16.26 -9.38 -7.05
N ALA A 283 16.69 -8.30 -7.70
CA ALA A 283 16.02 -7.80 -8.91
C ALA A 283 16.19 -8.77 -10.10
N ALA A 284 17.36 -9.40 -10.26
CA ALA A 284 17.58 -10.42 -11.29
C ALA A 284 16.69 -11.65 -11.07
N GLU A 285 16.49 -12.03 -9.80
CA GLU A 285 15.57 -13.10 -9.37
C GLU A 285 14.12 -12.61 -9.19
N ARG A 286 13.81 -11.35 -9.57
CA ARG A 286 12.47 -10.74 -9.57
C ARG A 286 11.74 -10.79 -8.22
N PHE A 287 12.50 -10.68 -7.13
CA PHE A 287 11.97 -10.41 -5.80
C PHE A 287 11.72 -8.90 -5.60
N ASP A 288 10.65 -8.54 -4.88
CA ASP A 288 10.50 -7.17 -4.38
C ASP A 288 11.32 -6.97 -3.09
N ALA A 289 12.60 -6.66 -3.27
CA ALA A 289 13.46 -6.22 -2.18
C ALA A 289 13.56 -4.69 -2.13
N GLN A 290 13.65 -4.14 -0.91
CA GLN A 290 13.96 -2.72 -0.70
C GLN A 290 14.93 -2.51 0.45
N SER A 291 15.74 -1.46 0.32
CA SER A 291 16.63 -0.93 1.35
C SER A 291 16.29 0.54 1.55
N ASP A 292 16.46 1.05 2.77
CA ASP A 292 16.17 2.44 3.13
C ASP A 292 17.16 2.93 4.21
N ASP A 293 17.14 4.23 4.49
CA ASP A 293 17.98 4.83 5.53
C ASP A 293 17.22 4.85 6.86
N TYR A 294 17.79 4.18 7.86
CA TYR A 294 17.14 4.04 9.16
C TYR A 294 17.60 5.08 10.20
N ASP A 295 18.51 5.99 9.82
CA ASP A 295 19.00 7.09 10.65
C ASP A 295 18.28 8.43 10.40
N LEU A 296 17.69 9.04 11.44
CA LEU A 296 16.95 10.31 11.37
C LEU A 296 17.82 11.58 11.33
N LYS A 297 19.12 11.50 11.64
CA LYS A 297 20.01 12.67 11.65
C LYS A 297 21.33 12.34 10.96
N LYS A 298 21.72 13.17 9.99
CA LYS A 298 23.07 13.13 9.39
C LYS A 298 24.19 13.48 10.37
N SER A 299 23.88 14.06 11.54
CA SER A 299 24.87 14.64 12.46
C SER A 299 24.88 14.03 13.88
N GLY A 300 24.30 12.85 14.11
CA GLY A 300 24.38 12.22 15.44
C GLY A 300 23.84 10.79 15.49
N ARG A 301 24.50 9.96 16.31
CA ARG A 301 24.10 8.57 16.56
C ARG A 301 22.71 8.52 17.20
N GLN A 302 21.85 7.61 16.75
CA GLN A 302 20.53 7.40 17.31
C GLN A 302 20.45 6.10 18.10
N SER A 303 19.48 6.02 19.01
CA SER A 303 19.20 4.77 19.71
C SER A 303 18.61 3.74 18.75
N VAL A 304 18.88 2.46 19.03
CA VAL A 304 18.28 1.32 18.33
C VAL A 304 16.74 1.42 18.32
N GLU A 305 16.13 1.91 19.40
CA GLU A 305 14.69 2.16 19.48
C GLU A 305 14.19 3.21 18.48
N ALA A 306 14.91 4.32 18.30
CA ALA A 306 14.49 5.36 17.37
C ALA A 306 14.54 4.85 15.93
N GLN A 307 15.59 4.09 15.59
CA GLN A 307 15.77 3.53 14.26
C GLN A 307 14.80 2.35 14.00
N SER A 308 14.45 1.56 15.02
CA SER A 308 13.45 0.48 14.87
C SER A 308 12.05 1.01 14.53
N LYS A 309 11.69 2.21 15.01
CA LYS A 309 10.44 2.88 14.64
C LYS A 309 10.40 3.19 13.14
N ARG A 310 11.52 3.57 12.53
CA ARG A 310 11.63 3.77 11.08
C ARG A 310 11.44 2.48 10.30
N LEU A 311 11.98 1.37 10.79
CA LEU A 311 11.70 0.06 10.18
C LEU A 311 10.20 -0.20 10.13
N GLY A 312 9.48 0.01 11.24
CA GLY A 312 8.03 -0.11 11.26
C GLY A 312 7.32 0.81 10.27
N THR A 313 7.75 2.05 10.13
CA THR A 313 7.20 2.97 9.10
C THR A 313 7.47 2.46 7.67
N ASN A 314 8.64 1.92 7.40
CA ASN A 314 9.01 1.42 6.07
C ASN A 314 8.25 0.14 5.71
N ILE A 315 8.03 -0.75 6.67
CA ILE A 315 7.15 -1.92 6.52
C ILE A 315 5.72 -1.47 6.22
N HIS A 316 5.20 -0.48 6.97
CA HIS A 316 3.87 0.08 6.72
C HIS A 316 3.71 0.63 5.30
N ARG A 317 4.72 1.39 4.85
CA ARG A 317 4.75 1.97 3.51
C ARG A 317 4.75 0.90 2.42
N LYS A 318 5.52 -0.18 2.62
CA LYS A 318 5.53 -1.33 1.70
C LYS A 318 4.19 -2.05 1.67
N LYS A 319 3.55 -2.29 2.82
CA LYS A 319 2.21 -2.88 2.89
C LYS A 319 1.16 -2.02 2.17
N ARG A 320 1.19 -0.71 2.38
CA ARG A 320 0.28 0.22 1.66
C ARG A 320 0.51 0.21 0.15
N LEU A 321 1.75 0.11 -0.31
CA LEU A 321 2.04 -0.02 -1.74
C LEU A 321 1.36 -1.25 -2.35
N TYR A 322 1.44 -2.42 -1.70
CA TYR A 322 0.75 -3.63 -2.16
C TYR A 322 -0.77 -3.46 -2.12
N SER A 323 -1.28 -2.85 -1.05
CA SER A 323 -2.71 -2.54 -0.95
C SER A 323 -3.17 -1.67 -2.12
N TYR A 324 -2.49 -0.58 -2.47
CA TYR A 324 -2.88 0.25 -3.63
C TYR A 324 -2.79 -0.48 -4.98
N GLN A 325 -2.06 -1.59 -5.05
CA GLN A 325 -2.01 -2.48 -6.21
C GLN A 325 -3.05 -3.61 -6.13
N ASN A 326 -3.99 -3.59 -5.18
CA ASN A 326 -5.02 -4.64 -5.00
C ASN A 326 -4.43 -6.03 -4.76
N ILE A 327 -3.35 -6.08 -3.98
CA ILE A 327 -2.72 -7.32 -3.53
C ILE A 327 -2.68 -7.32 -2.01
N LYS A 328 -3.18 -8.39 -1.38
CA LYS A 328 -3.13 -8.53 0.09
C LYS A 328 -1.72 -8.88 0.54
N LEU A 329 -1.27 -8.19 1.59
CA LEU A 329 0.03 -8.41 2.22
C LEU A 329 -0.11 -8.12 3.72
N THR A 330 0.04 -9.17 4.52
CA THR A 330 -0.04 -9.08 5.99
C THR A 330 1.34 -8.93 6.61
N LYS A 331 2.33 -9.72 6.18
CA LYS A 331 3.68 -9.73 6.78
C LYS A 331 4.79 -9.70 5.73
N VAL A 332 5.92 -9.08 6.09
CA VAL A 332 7.13 -8.98 5.24
C VAL A 332 8.28 -9.83 5.79
N ASP A 333 9.25 -10.15 4.94
CA ASP A 333 10.51 -10.75 5.38
C ASP A 333 11.55 -9.65 5.64
N VAL A 334 12.33 -9.76 6.71
CA VAL A 334 13.36 -8.78 7.09
C VAL A 334 14.73 -9.45 7.09
N VAL A 335 15.66 -8.90 6.31
CA VAL A 335 17.07 -9.29 6.27
C VAL A 335 17.90 -8.13 6.79
N CYS A 336 18.79 -8.40 7.74
CA CYS A 336 19.50 -7.36 8.45
C CYS A 336 20.96 -7.72 8.70
N HIS A 337 21.82 -6.72 8.74
CA HIS A 337 23.26 -6.88 8.93
C HIS A 337 23.72 -6.15 10.19
N SER A 338 24.60 -6.78 10.98
CA SER A 338 25.26 -6.17 12.13
C SER A 338 24.24 -5.51 13.09
N MET A 339 24.43 -4.25 13.47
CA MET A 339 23.50 -3.47 14.32
C MET A 339 22.05 -3.44 13.79
N GLY A 340 21.85 -3.55 12.48
CA GLY A 340 20.52 -3.61 11.85
C GLY A 340 19.64 -4.72 12.41
N GLY A 341 20.24 -5.84 12.81
CA GLY A 341 19.50 -6.92 13.45
C GLY A 341 19.04 -6.61 14.87
N LEU A 342 19.75 -5.77 15.61
CA LEU A 342 19.28 -5.29 16.91
C LEU A 342 18.05 -4.39 16.75
N MET A 343 18.04 -3.56 15.70
CA MET A 343 16.89 -2.70 15.37
C MET A 343 15.67 -3.53 14.97
N ALA A 344 15.87 -4.51 14.08
CA ALA A 344 14.80 -5.38 13.63
C ALA A 344 14.25 -6.27 14.75
N ARG A 345 15.13 -6.83 15.59
CA ARG A 345 14.73 -7.60 16.77
C ARG A 345 14.01 -6.74 17.80
N TYR A 346 14.47 -5.52 18.05
CA TYR A 346 13.76 -4.59 18.93
C TYR A 346 12.38 -4.26 18.35
N TYR A 347 12.25 -4.01 17.04
CA TYR A 347 10.96 -3.78 16.41
C TYR A 347 9.99 -4.96 16.60
N ALA A 348 10.45 -6.18 16.36
CA ALA A 348 9.61 -7.38 16.40
C ALA A 348 9.29 -7.87 17.83
N HIS A 349 10.16 -7.61 18.82
CA HIS A 349 10.02 -8.18 20.16
C HIS A 349 9.97 -7.14 21.29
N GLY A 350 10.74 -6.06 21.18
CA GLY A 350 10.83 -5.03 22.24
C GLY A 350 9.86 -3.87 22.09
N TYR A 351 9.34 -3.65 20.88
CA TYR A 351 8.53 -2.47 20.60
C TYR A 351 7.06 -2.72 20.92
N LYS A 352 6.53 -2.00 21.92
CA LYS A 352 5.14 -2.12 22.38
C LYS A 352 4.08 -1.91 21.30
N LYS A 353 4.40 -1.20 20.21
CA LYS A 353 3.50 -0.95 19.07
C LYS A 353 3.86 -1.79 17.84
N TYR A 354 4.54 -2.92 18.04
CA TYR A 354 4.73 -3.91 16.98
C TYR A 354 3.35 -4.36 16.46
N ARG A 355 3.20 -4.45 15.13
CA ARG A 355 1.91 -4.71 14.47
C ARG A 355 1.78 -6.13 13.94
N ASP A 356 2.63 -7.03 14.43
CA ASP A 356 2.69 -8.41 13.95
C ASP A 356 2.90 -8.50 12.41
N ASP A 357 3.73 -7.62 11.84
CA ASP A 357 3.91 -7.46 10.40
C ASP A 357 5.27 -7.96 9.86
N VAL A 358 5.99 -8.77 10.65
CA VAL A 358 7.25 -9.44 10.25
C VAL A 358 7.05 -10.95 10.28
N ARG A 359 7.27 -11.61 9.14
CA ARG A 359 7.15 -13.07 8.97
C ARG A 359 8.43 -13.79 9.31
N LYS A 360 9.55 -13.33 8.73
CA LYS A 360 10.90 -13.86 8.97
C LYS A 360 11.84 -12.74 9.34
N LEU A 361 12.71 -13.02 10.31
CA LEU A 361 13.83 -12.16 10.67
C LEU A 361 15.15 -12.91 10.46
N ILE A 362 15.89 -12.50 9.43
CA ILE A 362 17.17 -13.10 9.03
C ILE A 362 18.28 -12.13 9.42
N MET A 363 19.19 -12.58 10.28
CA MET A 363 20.21 -11.73 10.92
C MET A 363 21.60 -12.18 10.51
N ILE A 364 22.37 -11.29 9.88
CA ILE A 364 23.72 -11.56 9.38
C ILE A 364 24.72 -10.81 10.25
N GLY A 365 25.55 -11.55 10.98
CA GLY A 365 26.62 -10.96 11.82
C GLY A 365 26.12 -10.01 12.92
N THR A 366 24.86 -10.15 13.38
CA THR A 366 24.33 -9.27 14.43
C THR A 366 24.91 -9.63 15.80
N PRO A 367 25.46 -8.64 16.54
CA PRO A 367 25.90 -8.84 17.92
C PRO A 367 24.70 -8.87 18.87
N ASN A 368 23.97 -9.99 18.89
CA ASN A 368 22.71 -10.15 19.63
C ASN A 368 22.80 -9.82 21.14
N HIS A 369 23.98 -9.95 21.75
CA HIS A 369 24.25 -9.62 23.15
C HIS A 369 25.18 -8.41 23.31
N GLY A 370 25.29 -7.58 22.28
CA GLY A 370 26.29 -6.51 22.20
C GLY A 370 27.67 -7.05 21.85
N ILE A 371 28.62 -6.13 21.81
CA ILE A 371 30.05 -6.43 21.65
C ILE A 371 30.75 -6.15 22.97
N GLU A 372 31.57 -7.10 23.42
CA GLU A 372 32.46 -6.89 24.56
C GLU A 372 33.68 -6.12 24.07
N TYR A 373 33.92 -4.92 24.62
CA TYR A 373 35.15 -4.20 24.33
C TYR A 373 36.29 -4.78 25.17
N TRP A 374 37.41 -5.13 24.55
CA TRP A 374 38.59 -5.68 25.25
C TRP A 374 39.10 -4.76 26.37
N TRP A 375 38.96 -3.44 26.25
CA TRP A 375 39.31 -2.49 27.31
C TRP A 375 38.37 -2.55 28.52
N ARG A 376 37.13 -3.06 28.40
CA ARG A 376 36.26 -3.32 29.56
C ARG A 376 36.71 -4.56 30.36
N ARG A 377 37.41 -5.50 29.71
CA ARG A 377 38.14 -6.57 30.42
C ARG A 377 39.45 -6.07 31.03
N ALA A 378 40.18 -5.21 30.31
CA ALA A 378 41.46 -4.66 30.79
C ALA A 378 41.29 -3.64 31.93
N ALA A 379 40.20 -2.87 31.95
CA ALA A 379 39.90 -1.84 32.95
C ALA A 379 38.98 -2.35 34.08
N GLY A 380 39.07 -3.65 34.43
CA GLY A 380 38.14 -4.40 35.29
C GLY A 380 37.37 -3.57 36.31
N GLN A 381 36.03 -3.59 36.23
CA GLN A 381 34.98 -3.06 37.12
C GLN A 381 35.15 -1.73 37.90
N SER A 382 36.31 -1.05 37.90
CA SER A 382 36.57 0.14 38.72
C SER A 382 36.40 1.45 37.94
N PHE A 383 36.28 1.41 36.61
CA PHE A 383 36.08 2.61 35.77
C PHE A 383 34.62 2.90 35.39
N ALA A 384 33.68 2.02 35.76
CA ALA A 384 32.28 2.15 35.38
C ALA A 384 31.50 3.25 36.15
N TRP A 385 32.09 3.81 37.22
CA TRP A 385 31.47 4.88 38.03
C TRP A 385 31.83 6.31 37.61
N LEU A 386 32.79 6.51 36.70
CA LEU A 386 33.32 7.84 36.37
C LEU A 386 32.70 8.50 35.13
N ILE A 387 31.69 7.88 34.51
CA ILE A 387 31.11 8.38 33.24
C ILE A 387 29.59 8.21 33.12
N ASN A 388 28.86 8.25 34.24
CA ASN A 388 27.40 8.37 34.24
C ASN A 388 26.98 9.74 34.77
#